data_AF-A0A1V5PN36-F1
#
_entry.id   AF-A0A1V5PN36-F1
#
_cell.length_a   1.000
_cell.length_b   1.000
_cell.length_c   1.000
_cell.angle_alpha   90.00
_cell.angle_beta   90.00
_cell.angle_gamma   90.00
#
_symmetry.space_group_name_H-M   'P 1'
#
loop_
_entity.id
_entity.type
_entity.pdbx_description
1 polymer ?
#
loop_
_entity_poly.entity_id
_entity_poly.type
_entity_poly.pdbx_seq_one_letter_code
_entity_poly.pdbx_strand_id
1 'polypeptide(L)'
;MDEIDEIPDALSTDELEEYILYLNEIMGDYERFINNIGKNGLSAKLMLNYRDEIQEILSLLNHYDLDLSKYWNKLLKLDQILRSKRSTVVQEIGRKNFIMEQIRKEPPKNHWWWYIDRSIPKDPPGFWDFLKKPEW
;
A
#
# COMPACT_ATOMS: atom_id res chain seq x y z
N MET A 1 -27.12 -17.67 11.21
CA MET A 1 -25.75 -18.25 11.18
C MET A 1 -24.89 -17.06 11.46
N ASP A 2 -24.74 -16.78 12.75
CA ASP A 2 -24.02 -15.61 13.22
C ASP A 2 -22.54 -15.97 13.11
N GLU A 3 -21.83 -15.30 12.21
CA GLU A 3 -20.37 -15.26 12.27
C GLU A 3 -20.03 -14.67 13.63
N ILE A 4 -19.54 -15.54 14.51
CA ILE A 4 -18.91 -15.14 15.75
C ILE A 4 -17.65 -14.43 15.28
N ASP A 5 -17.70 -13.09 15.21
CA ASP A 5 -16.51 -12.25 15.27
C ASP A 5 -15.85 -12.59 16.61
N GLU A 6 -14.96 -13.58 16.61
CA GLU A 6 -14.06 -13.85 17.72
C GLU A 6 -13.26 -12.55 17.92
N ILE A 7 -13.71 -11.75 18.89
CA ILE A 7 -12.87 -10.70 19.46
C ILE A 7 -11.62 -11.43 19.90
N PRO A 8 -10.44 -11.13 19.33
CA PRO A 8 -9.22 -11.84 19.69
C PRO A 8 -9.08 -11.78 21.21
N ASP A 9 -8.69 -12.92 21.82
CA ASP A 9 -8.35 -12.97 23.24
C ASP A 9 -7.55 -11.71 23.58
N ALA A 10 -8.01 -10.97 24.60
CA ALA A 10 -7.50 -9.64 24.89
C ALA A 10 -5.96 -9.69 24.97
N LEU A 11 -5.29 -8.99 24.04
CA LEU A 11 -3.83 -8.99 23.98
C LEU A 11 -3.28 -8.52 25.33
N SER A 12 -2.25 -9.21 25.81
CA SER A 12 -1.48 -8.80 26.97
C SER A 12 -0.75 -7.48 26.71
N THR A 13 -0.34 -6.80 27.78
CA THR A 13 0.44 -5.56 27.67
C THR A 13 1.73 -5.77 26.86
N ASP A 14 2.42 -6.90 27.07
CA ASP A 14 3.66 -7.23 26.36
C ASP A 14 3.40 -7.40 24.85
N GLU A 15 2.32 -8.10 24.46
CA GLU A 15 1.95 -8.26 23.06
C GLU A 15 1.57 -6.92 22.40
N LEU A 16 0.86 -6.04 23.12
CA LEU A 16 0.54 -4.70 22.63
C LEU A 16 1.81 -3.87 22.40
N GLU A 17 2.80 -3.97 23.30
CA GLU A 17 4.09 -3.33 23.12
C GLU A 17 4.83 -3.87 21.89
N GLU A 18 4.81 -5.18 21.67
CA GLU A 18 5.40 -5.81 20.47
C GLU A 18 4.74 -5.30 19.17
N TYR A 19 3.41 -5.22 19.12
CA TYR A 19 2.70 -4.64 17.97
C TYR A 19 3.05 -3.17 17.74
N ILE A 20 3.21 -2.38 18.80
CA ILE A 20 3.63 -0.98 18.70
C ILE A 20 5.06 -0.86 18.18
N LEU A 21 5.98 -1.70 18.67
CA LEU A 21 7.37 -1.76 18.20
C LEU A 21 7.42 -2.11 16.72
N TYR A 22 6.70 -3.17 16.33
CA TYR A 22 6.64 -3.59 14.94
C TYR A 22 5.97 -2.54 14.04
N LEU A 23 4.91 -1.86 14.50
CA LEU A 23 4.30 -0.74 13.79
C LEU A 23 5.33 0.38 13.53
N ASN A 24 6.16 0.72 14.52
CA ASN A 24 7.21 1.72 14.33
C ASN A 24 8.22 1.31 13.25
N GLU A 25 8.61 0.03 13.23
CA GLU A 25 9.53 -0.54 12.23
C GLU A 25 8.95 -0.43 10.82
N ILE A 26 7.76 -1.00 10.59
CA ILE A 26 7.14 -0.99 9.25
C ILE A 26 6.79 0.42 8.78
N MET A 27 6.42 1.33 9.69
CA MET A 27 6.23 2.74 9.33
C MET A 27 7.55 3.41 8.92
N GLY A 28 8.67 3.02 9.55
CA GLY A 28 10.00 3.48 9.19
C GLY A 28 10.40 2.99 7.80
N ASP A 29 10.17 1.72 7.50
CA ASP A 29 10.45 1.15 6.18
C ASP A 29 9.55 1.76 5.10
N TYR A 30 8.24 1.86 5.37
CA TYR A 30 7.32 2.53 4.47
C TYR A 30 7.75 3.97 4.17
N GLU A 31 8.14 4.74 5.19
CA GLU A 31 8.66 6.09 5.03
C GLU A 31 9.94 6.12 4.16
N ARG A 32 10.86 5.18 4.34
CA ARG A 32 12.07 5.06 3.49
C ARG A 32 11.70 4.83 2.03
N PHE A 33 10.74 3.96 1.75
CA PHE A 33 10.26 3.74 0.38
C PHE A 33 9.63 5.01 -0.21
N ILE A 34 8.73 5.66 0.54
CA ILE A 34 8.04 6.89 0.10
C ILE A 34 9.03 8.03 -0.18
N ASN A 35 10.05 8.20 0.66
CA ASN A 35 11.07 9.23 0.47
C ASN A 35 11.97 8.95 -0.75
N ASN A 36 12.16 7.68 -1.10
CA ASN A 36 13.00 7.24 -2.21
C ASN A 36 12.24 6.89 -3.50
N ILE A 37 10.96 7.25 -3.62
CA ILE A 37 10.18 7.06 -4.87
C ILE A 37 10.97 7.61 -6.07
N GLY A 38 11.13 6.79 -7.10
CA GLY A 38 11.94 7.03 -8.29
C GLY A 38 13.37 6.51 -8.23
N LYS A 39 13.79 5.92 -7.10
CA LYS A 39 15.12 5.33 -6.90
C LYS A 39 15.11 3.89 -6.37
N ASN A 40 13.93 3.33 -6.08
CA ASN A 40 13.72 1.99 -5.54
C ASN A 40 13.66 0.92 -6.66
N GLY A 41 13.37 1.31 -7.90
CA GLY A 41 13.20 0.38 -9.02
C GLY A 41 12.09 -0.65 -8.76
N LEU A 42 12.34 -1.92 -9.10
CA LEU A 42 11.35 -3.01 -8.91
C LEU A 42 10.99 -3.27 -7.44
N SER A 43 11.80 -2.80 -6.48
CA SER A 43 11.48 -2.91 -5.06
C SER A 43 10.37 -1.94 -4.62
N ALA A 44 10.05 -0.92 -5.43
CA ALA A 44 8.99 0.04 -5.12
C ALA A 44 7.63 -0.60 -4.85
N LYS A 45 7.36 -1.80 -5.38
CA LYS A 45 6.12 -2.54 -5.09
C LYS A 45 6.01 -2.99 -3.63
N LEU A 46 7.12 -3.17 -2.91
CA LEU A 46 7.12 -3.59 -1.51
C LEU A 46 6.40 -2.58 -0.60
N MET A 47 6.43 -1.29 -0.97
CA MET A 47 5.70 -0.26 -0.21
C MET A 47 4.18 -0.49 -0.16
N LEU A 48 3.61 -1.20 -1.14
CA LEU A 48 2.18 -1.53 -1.14
C LEU A 48 1.87 -2.54 -0.04
N ASN A 49 2.77 -3.51 0.18
CA ASN A 49 2.64 -4.51 1.24
C ASN A 49 2.83 -3.86 2.61
N TYR A 50 3.87 -3.03 2.80
CA TYR A 50 4.04 -2.29 4.05
C TYR A 50 2.81 -1.43 4.39
N ARG A 51 2.15 -0.86 3.39
CA ARG A 51 0.92 -0.09 3.60
C ARG A 51 -0.28 -0.95 4.02
N ASP A 52 -0.36 -2.19 3.52
CA ASP A 52 -1.34 -3.19 3.99
C ASP A 52 -1.05 -3.57 5.45
N GLU A 53 0.20 -3.92 5.77
CA GLU A 53 0.61 -4.30 7.13
C GLU A 53 0.33 -3.19 8.15
N ILE A 54 0.64 -1.93 7.80
CA ILE A 54 0.29 -0.77 8.64
C ILE A 54 -1.23 -0.68 8.86
N GLN A 55 -2.04 -0.93 7.82
CA GLN A 55 -3.50 -0.91 7.93
C GLN A 55 -3.98 -1.99 8.90
N GLU A 56 -3.46 -3.22 8.76
CA GLU A 56 -3.82 -4.36 9.58
C GLU A 56 -3.49 -4.12 11.06
N ILE A 57 -2.26 -3.70 11.37
CA ILE A 57 -1.85 -3.43 12.76
C ILE A 57 -2.63 -2.26 13.35
N LEU A 58 -2.83 -1.17 12.61
CA LEU A 58 -3.61 -0.05 13.12
C LEU A 58 -5.07 -0.42 13.36
N SER A 59 -5.64 -1.30 12.54
CA SER A 59 -7.02 -1.76 12.72
C SER A 59 -7.12 -2.66 13.97
N LEU A 60 -6.14 -3.56 14.17
CA LEU A 60 -6.02 -4.37 15.37
C LEU A 60 -5.88 -3.51 16.64
N LEU A 61 -4.93 -2.57 16.65
CA LEU A 61 -4.67 -1.72 17.82
C LEU A 61 -5.84 -0.77 18.14
N ASN A 62 -6.68 -0.43 17.15
CA ASN A 62 -7.85 0.43 17.35
C ASN A 62 -8.95 -0.23 18.19
N HIS A 63 -8.88 -1.54 18.43
CA HIS A 63 -9.74 -2.24 19.39
C HIS A 63 -9.31 -2.04 20.85
N TYR A 64 -8.15 -1.41 21.09
CA TYR A 64 -7.60 -1.13 22.40
C TYR A 64 -7.65 0.37 22.69
N ASP A 65 -7.76 0.74 23.97
CA ASP A 65 -7.82 2.15 24.42
C ASP A 65 -6.43 2.82 24.37
N LEU A 66 -5.84 2.85 23.17
CA LEU A 66 -4.51 3.39 22.88
C LEU A 66 -4.64 4.67 22.04
N ASP A 67 -3.83 5.69 22.36
CA ASP A 67 -3.73 6.86 21.49
C ASP A 67 -2.86 6.56 20.26
N LEU A 68 -3.53 6.29 19.13
CA LEU A 68 -2.89 6.02 17.84
C LEU A 68 -2.78 7.28 16.96
N SER A 69 -3.16 8.46 17.45
CA SER A 69 -3.27 9.69 16.64
C SER A 69 -1.94 10.04 15.95
N LYS A 70 -0.81 9.79 16.61
CA LYS A 70 0.52 10.03 16.02
C LYS A 70 0.78 9.17 14.78
N TYR A 71 0.32 7.92 14.79
CA TYR A 71 0.49 6.97 13.68
C TYR A 71 -0.41 7.33 12.51
N TRP A 72 -1.68 7.61 12.78
CA TRP A 72 -2.63 8.06 11.75
C TRP A 72 -2.17 9.34 11.07
N ASN A 73 -1.71 10.32 11.84
CA ASN A 73 -1.19 11.58 11.29
C ASN A 73 0.07 11.36 10.44
N LYS A 74 0.98 10.48 10.86
CA LYS A 74 2.16 10.13 10.07
C LYS A 74 1.76 9.41 8.79
N LEU A 75 0.86 8.44 8.86
CA LEU A 75 0.36 7.69 7.72
C LEU A 75 -0.31 8.60 6.69
N LEU A 76 -1.16 9.52 7.15
CA LEU A 76 -1.82 10.51 6.29
C LEU A 76 -0.80 11.34 5.49
N LYS A 77 0.29 11.79 6.14
CA LYS A 77 1.36 12.55 5.47
C LYS A 77 2.06 11.72 4.41
N LEU A 78 2.38 10.46 4.72
CA LEU A 78 3.02 9.53 3.77
C LEU A 78 2.09 9.21 2.58
N ASP A 79 0.80 8.97 2.86
CA ASP A 79 -0.24 8.74 1.85
C ASP A 79 -0.40 9.95 0.91
N GLN A 80 -0.30 11.18 1.42
CA GLN A 80 -0.31 12.39 0.60
C GLN A 80 0.89 12.44 -0.35
N ILE A 81 2.10 12.09 0.14
CA ILE A 81 3.29 12.02 -0.70
C ILE A 81 3.10 10.96 -1.79
N LEU A 82 2.63 9.77 -1.44
CA LEU A 82 2.34 8.69 -2.39
C LEU A 82 1.37 9.16 -3.49
N ARG A 83 0.27 9.82 -3.12
CA ARG A 83 -0.71 10.36 -4.08
C ARG A 83 -0.12 11.40 -5.01
N SER A 84 0.77 12.26 -4.50
CA SER A 84 1.45 13.29 -5.29
C SER A 84 2.45 12.68 -6.29
N LYS A 85 3.10 11.57 -5.92
CA LYS A 85 4.13 10.89 -6.73
C LYS A 85 3.63 9.63 -7.46
N ARG A 86 2.31 9.42 -7.53
CA ARG A 86 1.71 8.19 -8.10
C ARG A 86 2.19 7.84 -9.51
N SER A 87 2.38 8.84 -10.37
CA SER A 87 2.89 8.64 -11.74
C SER A 87 4.29 8.04 -11.73
N THR A 88 5.17 8.58 -10.90
CA THR A 88 6.55 8.09 -10.74
C THR A 88 6.56 6.66 -10.21
N VAL A 89 5.72 6.35 -9.22
CA VAL A 89 5.59 5.00 -8.66
C VAL A 89 5.19 3.98 -9.74
N VAL A 90 4.15 4.27 -10.51
CA VAL A 90 3.63 3.32 -11.50
C VAL A 90 4.60 3.14 -12.67
N GLN A 91 5.33 4.20 -13.04
CA GLN A 91 6.43 4.11 -14.00
C GLN A 91 7.60 3.28 -13.48
N GLU A 92 7.99 3.48 -12.22
CA GLU A 92 9.09 2.79 -11.55
C GLU A 92 8.83 1.29 -11.39
N ILE A 93 7.62 0.91 -10.95
CA ILE A 93 7.21 -0.50 -10.86
C ILE A 93 7.00 -1.08 -12.27
N GLY A 94 6.55 -0.24 -13.20
CA GLY A 94 6.05 -0.62 -14.51
C GLY A 94 4.58 -1.03 -14.43
N ARG A 95 3.72 -0.39 -15.23
CA ARG A 95 2.25 -0.60 -15.18
C ARG A 95 1.84 -2.06 -15.32
N LYS A 96 2.48 -2.82 -16.21
CA LYS A 96 2.20 -4.26 -16.37
C LYS A 96 2.49 -5.05 -15.10
N ASN A 97 3.65 -4.80 -14.47
CA ASN A 97 4.01 -5.44 -13.20
C ASN A 97 3.05 -5.01 -12.09
N PHE A 98 2.67 -3.74 -12.04
CA PHE A 98 1.71 -3.23 -11.06
C PHE A 98 0.36 -3.96 -11.15
N ILE A 99 -0.18 -4.13 -12.36
CA ILE A 99 -1.41 -4.89 -12.61
C ILE A 99 -1.24 -6.37 -12.25
N MET A 100 -0.11 -7.00 -12.61
CA MET A 100 0.17 -8.38 -12.24
C MET A 100 0.21 -8.58 -10.72
N GLU A 101 0.79 -7.64 -9.98
CA GLU A 101 0.79 -7.69 -8.52
C GLU A 101 -0.62 -7.52 -7.94
N GLN A 102 -1.46 -6.64 -8.50
CA GLN A 102 -2.87 -6.54 -8.10
C GLN A 102 -3.62 -7.86 -8.32
N ILE A 103 -3.42 -8.52 -9.46
CA ILE A 103 -4.06 -9.80 -9.77
C ILE A 103 -3.56 -10.88 -8.81
N ARG A 104 -2.26 -10.91 -8.52
CA ARG A 104 -1.66 -11.91 -7.62
C ARG A 104 -2.12 -11.73 -6.17
N LYS A 105 -2.21 -10.48 -5.70
CA LYS A 105 -2.53 -10.14 -4.31
C LYS A 105 -4.03 -10.12 -4.05
N GLU A 106 -4.85 -9.83 -5.06
CA GLU A 106 -6.29 -9.60 -4.95
C GLU A 106 -6.65 -8.62 -3.81
N PRO A 107 -6.10 -7.39 -3.81
CA PRO A 107 -6.22 -6.49 -2.67
C PRO A 107 -7.67 -6.04 -2.43
N PRO A 108 -8.06 -5.79 -1.16
CA PRO A 108 -9.37 -5.25 -0.83
C PRO A 108 -9.69 -3.94 -1.56
N LYS A 109 -10.96 -3.73 -1.91
CA LYS A 109 -11.40 -2.55 -2.68
C LYS A 109 -11.17 -1.22 -1.96
N ASN A 110 -11.16 -1.22 -0.63
CA ASN A 110 -10.88 -0.07 0.22
C ASN A 110 -9.37 0.27 0.31
N HIS A 111 -8.48 -0.61 -0.18
CA HIS A 111 -7.03 -0.36 -0.20
C HIS A 111 -6.66 0.46 -1.45
N TRP A 112 -7.03 1.75 -1.44
CA TRP A 112 -6.89 2.64 -2.60
C TRP A 112 -5.46 2.72 -3.16
N TRP A 113 -4.42 2.49 -2.33
CA TRP A 113 -3.02 2.53 -2.75
C TRP A 113 -2.69 1.45 -3.79
N TRP A 114 -3.40 0.34 -3.80
CA TRP A 114 -3.27 -0.68 -4.83
C TRP A 114 -3.85 -0.26 -6.18
N TYR A 115 -4.60 0.83 -6.25
CA TYR A 115 -5.30 1.28 -7.45
C TYR A 115 -4.88 2.67 -7.93
N ILE A 116 -3.70 3.14 -7.49
CA ILE A 116 -3.16 4.46 -7.88
C ILE A 116 -2.92 4.56 -9.40
N ASP A 117 -2.71 3.42 -10.07
CA ASP A 117 -2.53 3.30 -11.53
C ASP A 117 -3.76 3.75 -12.32
N ARG A 118 -4.97 3.52 -11.78
CA ARG A 118 -6.24 3.85 -12.46
C ARG A 118 -6.42 5.34 -12.72
N SER A 119 -5.76 6.18 -11.92
CA SER A 119 -5.81 7.63 -12.02
C SER A 119 -4.72 8.23 -12.93
N ILE A 120 -3.91 7.37 -13.55
CA ILE A 120 -2.78 7.78 -14.40
C ILE A 120 -3.15 7.46 -15.86
N PRO A 121 -3.01 8.43 -16.79
CA PRO A 121 -3.23 8.20 -18.21
C PRO A 121 -2.50 6.95 -18.70
N LYS A 122 -3.11 6.18 -19.61
CA LYS A 122 -2.40 5.09 -20.28
C LYS A 122 -1.23 5.66 -21.06
N ASP A 123 -0.11 4.94 -21.05
CA ASP A 123 1.03 5.28 -21.89
C ASP A 123 0.51 5.43 -23.33
N PRO A 124 0.87 6.51 -24.04
CA PRO A 124 0.48 6.66 -25.43
C PRO A 124 0.95 5.42 -26.20
N PRO A 125 0.14 4.88 -27.13
CA PRO A 125 0.54 3.72 -27.92
C PRO A 125 1.90 3.99 -28.58
N GLY A 126 2.78 2.99 -28.53
CA GLY A 126 4.09 3.13 -29.16
C GLY A 126 3.93 3.30 -30.66
N PHE A 127 4.93 3.90 -31.32
CA PHE A 127 4.96 4.02 -32.79
C PHE A 127 4.68 2.68 -33.50
N TRP A 128 5.10 1.57 -32.90
CA TRP A 128 4.85 0.21 -33.38
C TRP A 128 3.41 -0.28 -33.23
N ASP A 129 2.63 0.25 -32.28
CA ASP A 129 1.22 -0.10 -32.11
C ASP A 129 0.33 0.58 -33.17
N PHE A 130 0.77 1.70 -33.75
CA PHE A 130 0.15 2.29 -34.94
C PHE A 130 0.36 1.47 -36.22
N LEU A 131 1.40 0.62 -36.25
CA LEU A 131 1.72 -0.23 -37.42
C LEU A 131 1.01 -1.59 -37.38
N LYS A 132 0.39 -1.96 -36.26
CA LYS A 132 -0.48 -3.15 -36.20
C LYS A 132 -1.78 -2.82 -36.91
N LYS A 133 -1.97 -3.36 -38.12
CA LYS A 133 -3.25 -3.27 -38.84
C LYS A 133 -4.35 -3.90 -37.98
N PRO A 134 -5.58 -3.36 -38.01
CA PRO A 134 -6.71 -4.05 -37.40
C PRO A 134 -6.88 -5.40 -38.11
N GLU A 135 -6.77 -6.49 -37.36
CA GLU A 135 -7.23 -7.79 -37.81
C GLU A 135 -8.76 -7.72 -37.84
N TRP A 136 -9.32 -7.68 -39.05
CA TRP A 136 -10.74 -7.88 -39.32
C TRP A 136 -10.99 -9.36 -39.61
#